data_AF-A0A817Q2K7-F1
#
_entry.id   AF-A0A817Q2K7-F1
#
_cell.length_a   1.000
_cell.length_b   1.000
_cell.length_c   1.000
_cell.angle_alpha   90.00
_cell.angle_beta   90.00
_cell.angle_gamma   90.00
#
_symmetry.space_group_name_H-M   'P 1'
#
loop_
_entity.id
_entity.type
_entity.pdbx_description
1 polymer ?
#
loop_
_entity_poly.entity_id
_entity_poly.type
_entity_poly.pdbx_seq_one_letter_code
_entity_poly.pdbx_strand_id
1 'polypeptide(L)'
;MKGADIGVGWVDQKGSVYIQDRYAFANERPMVDNTTIDWFALQGREVSGWTVIQFKRLLDTCDLMDVPIKSGTNNLIFAYGLADPIPSESNGEISYHENRRGSRALSLRSYADPPTEDIFAGLDYFDFCLNNYVVPSTETTHHCKIYKAPSNYLVKRHAVGHKIIVDVANQDLVHHLLMYECDPTAQFDDNDLPDDLCDAIYQQTASCAYNGAIVWDVGGNDMVAFPEEAGYPMGGDFPIKYYMVQIHYNNPNQLSNRTDSSGIRFYIGKELRQYDLGYLTLGTISTPRALAIPPKVERFIIDSYCSATATMVNMTRCLCLI
;
A
#
# COMPACT_ATOMS: atom_id res chain seq x y z
N MET A 1 2.00 -18.75 -14.19
CA MET A 1 0.60 -18.87 -14.67
C MET A 1 -0.03 -20.20 -14.28
N LYS A 2 0.75 -21.27 -13.97
CA LYS A 2 0.20 -22.50 -13.40
C LYS A 2 -0.75 -22.22 -12.22
N GLY A 3 -1.93 -22.82 -12.24
CA GLY A 3 -2.98 -22.67 -11.25
C GLY A 3 -3.85 -21.43 -11.41
N ALA A 4 -3.76 -20.72 -12.54
CA ALA A 4 -4.57 -19.53 -12.80
C ALA A 4 -5.92 -19.88 -13.43
N ASP A 5 -6.95 -19.22 -12.90
CA ASP A 5 -8.31 -19.04 -13.44
C ASP A 5 -8.29 -17.83 -14.41
N ILE A 6 -8.73 -18.05 -15.65
CA ILE A 6 -8.48 -17.14 -16.78
C ILE A 6 -9.73 -17.00 -17.66
N GLY A 7 -10.33 -15.81 -17.66
CA GLY A 7 -11.25 -15.38 -18.72
C GLY A 7 -10.50 -14.89 -19.97
N VAL A 8 -10.75 -15.49 -21.13
CA VAL A 8 -10.24 -15.01 -22.44
C VAL A 8 -11.38 -14.43 -23.25
N GLY A 9 -11.34 -13.12 -23.55
CA GLY A 9 -12.38 -12.45 -24.32
C GLY A 9 -11.87 -11.78 -25.60
N TRP A 10 -12.75 -11.68 -26.59
CA TRP A 10 -12.53 -10.97 -27.85
C TRP A 10 -13.86 -10.44 -28.42
N VAL A 11 -13.77 -9.57 -29.44
CA VAL A 11 -14.93 -9.05 -30.16
C VAL A 11 -14.71 -9.33 -31.64
N ASP A 12 -15.60 -10.13 -32.25
CA ASP A 12 -15.41 -10.51 -33.65
C ASP A 12 -15.65 -9.34 -34.62
N GLN A 13 -15.33 -9.56 -35.90
CA GLN A 13 -15.53 -8.60 -36.97
C GLN A 13 -17.00 -8.16 -37.17
N LYS A 14 -17.97 -8.88 -36.60
CA LYS A 14 -19.40 -8.54 -36.63
C LYS A 14 -19.84 -7.74 -35.39
N GLY A 15 -18.93 -7.50 -34.44
CA GLY A 15 -19.19 -6.82 -33.17
C GLY A 15 -19.75 -7.75 -32.08
N SER A 16 -19.73 -9.07 -32.29
CA SER A 16 -20.18 -10.05 -31.29
C SER A 16 -19.09 -10.24 -30.24
N VAL A 17 -19.49 -10.27 -28.98
CA VAL A 17 -18.57 -10.35 -27.83
C VAL A 17 -18.52 -11.78 -27.32
N TYR A 18 -17.31 -12.27 -27.09
CA TYR A 18 -17.07 -13.60 -26.57
C TYR A 18 -16.22 -13.54 -25.30
N ILE A 19 -16.46 -14.47 -24.39
CA ILE A 19 -15.54 -14.79 -23.30
C ILE A 19 -15.52 -16.31 -23.13
N GLN A 20 -14.33 -16.85 -22.90
CA GLN A 20 -14.10 -18.26 -22.61
C GLN A 20 -13.53 -18.40 -21.22
N ASP A 21 -14.12 -19.31 -20.47
CA ASP A 21 -13.59 -19.77 -19.21
C ASP A 21 -12.43 -20.74 -19.44
N ARG A 22 -11.30 -20.52 -18.76
CA ARG A 22 -10.09 -21.31 -18.98
C ARG A 22 -9.27 -21.48 -17.71
N TYR A 23 -8.58 -22.62 -17.65
CA TYR A 23 -7.65 -22.95 -16.58
C TYR A 23 -6.25 -23.31 -17.06
N ALA A 24 -5.24 -22.86 -16.30
CA ALA A 24 -3.83 -23.14 -16.58
C ALA A 24 -3.27 -24.28 -15.69
N PHE A 25 -3.31 -25.52 -16.16
CA PHE A 25 -2.75 -26.68 -15.45
C PHE A 25 -1.21 -26.63 -15.27
N ALA A 26 -0.53 -25.96 -16.20
CA ALA A 26 0.91 -25.75 -16.18
C ALA A 26 1.27 -24.37 -16.77
N ASN A 27 2.56 -24.09 -16.92
CA ASN A 27 3.03 -22.88 -17.62
C ASN A 27 2.95 -23.08 -19.15
N GLU A 28 1.75 -23.37 -19.64
CA GLU A 28 1.43 -23.68 -21.03
C GLU A 28 0.11 -23.02 -21.44
N ARG A 29 -0.39 -23.31 -22.64
CA ARG A 29 -1.65 -22.75 -23.13
C ARG A 29 -2.81 -23.15 -22.17
N PRO A 30 -3.56 -22.19 -21.62
CA PRO A 30 -4.69 -22.50 -20.76
C PRO A 30 -5.80 -23.20 -21.57
N MET A 31 -6.36 -24.24 -20.98
CA MET A 31 -7.38 -25.08 -21.57
C MET A 31 -8.76 -24.51 -21.25
N VAL A 32 -9.72 -24.66 -22.16
CA VAL A 32 -11.11 -24.31 -21.86
C VAL A 32 -11.59 -25.13 -20.68
N ASP A 33 -12.19 -24.45 -19.71
CA ASP A 33 -12.88 -25.13 -18.65
C ASP A 33 -14.21 -25.66 -19.19
N ASN A 34 -14.39 -26.97 -19.09
CA ASN A 34 -15.57 -27.69 -19.56
C ASN A 34 -16.40 -28.24 -18.39
N THR A 35 -16.02 -28.01 -17.13
CA THR A 35 -16.82 -28.42 -15.96
C THR A 35 -17.94 -27.44 -15.69
N THR A 36 -17.61 -26.15 -15.67
CA THR A 36 -18.54 -25.04 -15.46
C THR A 36 -18.21 -23.88 -16.41
N ILE A 37 -19.12 -22.91 -16.51
CA ILE A 37 -18.89 -21.66 -17.22
C ILE A 37 -19.20 -20.55 -16.22
N ASP A 38 -18.15 -19.91 -15.72
CA ASP A 38 -18.22 -18.95 -14.62
C ASP A 38 -17.98 -17.50 -15.08
N TRP A 39 -17.42 -17.35 -16.27
CA TRP A 39 -17.19 -16.08 -16.94
C TRP A 39 -18.29 -15.78 -17.97
N PHE A 40 -18.97 -14.64 -17.82
CA PHE A 40 -20.05 -14.23 -18.71
C PHE A 40 -19.78 -12.86 -19.35
N ALA A 41 -19.74 -12.83 -20.67
CA ALA A 41 -19.66 -11.57 -21.42
C ALA A 41 -20.95 -10.76 -21.27
N LEU A 42 -20.82 -9.45 -21.14
CA LEU A 42 -21.95 -8.51 -21.06
C LEU A 42 -22.02 -7.65 -22.32
N GLN A 43 -20.96 -6.88 -22.57
CA GLN A 43 -20.83 -6.01 -23.73
C GLN A 43 -19.36 -5.83 -24.08
N GLY A 44 -19.08 -5.40 -25.30
CA GLY A 44 -17.72 -5.21 -25.75
C GLY A 44 -17.68 -4.49 -27.08
N ARG A 45 -16.55 -3.87 -27.36
CA ARG A 45 -16.31 -3.14 -28.61
C ARG A 45 -14.83 -3.08 -28.92
N GLU A 46 -14.53 -2.91 -30.20
CA GLU A 46 -13.21 -2.52 -30.66
C GLU A 46 -13.25 -1.09 -31.19
N VAL A 47 -12.39 -0.22 -30.67
CA VAL A 47 -12.31 1.18 -31.09
C VAL A 47 -10.87 1.68 -31.00
N SER A 48 -10.35 2.24 -32.09
CA SER A 48 -9.04 2.90 -32.11
C SER A 48 -7.89 2.04 -31.57
N GLY A 49 -7.87 0.73 -31.91
CA GLY A 49 -6.84 -0.22 -31.45
C GLY A 49 -7.05 -0.76 -30.03
N TRP A 50 -8.17 -0.43 -29.38
CA TRP A 50 -8.54 -0.97 -28.07
C TRP A 50 -9.68 -1.96 -28.19
N THR A 51 -9.55 -3.10 -27.53
CA THR A 51 -10.65 -4.03 -27.27
C THR A 51 -11.11 -3.83 -25.82
N VAL A 52 -12.37 -3.43 -25.63
CA VAL A 52 -12.96 -3.23 -24.30
C VAL A 52 -14.06 -4.26 -24.13
N ILE A 53 -13.96 -5.09 -23.09
CA ILE A 53 -14.94 -6.13 -22.77
C ILE A 53 -15.38 -5.94 -21.34
N GLN A 54 -16.69 -5.87 -21.15
CA GLN A 54 -17.33 -5.95 -19.85
C GLN A 54 -17.84 -7.37 -19.64
N PHE A 55 -17.54 -7.95 -18.49
CA PHE A 55 -17.94 -9.29 -18.11
C PHE A 55 -18.43 -9.31 -16.65
N LYS A 56 -19.01 -10.43 -16.24
CA LYS A 56 -19.30 -10.76 -14.85
C LYS A 56 -18.82 -12.16 -14.52
N ARG A 57 -18.40 -12.35 -13.28
CA ARG A 57 -18.02 -13.63 -12.65
C ARG A 57 -18.43 -13.54 -11.19
N LEU A 58 -18.87 -14.64 -10.58
CA LEU A 58 -19.09 -14.65 -9.12
C LEU A 58 -17.77 -14.46 -8.38
N LEU A 59 -17.83 -13.97 -7.15
CA LEU A 59 -16.62 -13.85 -6.31
C LEU A 59 -16.08 -15.23 -5.95
N ASP A 60 -16.98 -16.15 -5.63
CA ASP A 60 -16.70 -17.56 -5.38
C ASP A 60 -17.71 -18.37 -6.19
N THR A 61 -17.21 -19.22 -7.08
CA THR A 61 -17.99 -20.02 -8.02
C THR A 61 -18.21 -21.43 -7.50
N CYS A 62 -17.48 -21.81 -6.44
CA CYS A 62 -17.40 -23.18 -5.91
C CYS A 62 -16.86 -24.21 -6.93
N ASP A 63 -16.27 -23.76 -8.03
CA ASP A 63 -15.57 -24.62 -8.98
C ASP A 63 -14.11 -24.84 -8.55
N LEU A 64 -13.56 -26.03 -8.84
CA LEU A 64 -12.21 -26.43 -8.42
C LEU A 64 -11.10 -25.89 -9.32
N MET A 65 -11.43 -25.44 -10.53
CA MET A 65 -10.50 -24.79 -11.45
C MET A 65 -10.51 -23.26 -11.26
N ASP A 66 -11.47 -22.73 -10.53
CA ASP A 66 -11.54 -21.31 -10.21
C ASP A 66 -10.78 -20.89 -8.95
N VAL A 67 -10.31 -19.63 -8.95
CA VAL A 67 -9.66 -19.01 -7.79
C VAL A 67 -10.66 -18.09 -7.08
N PRO A 68 -11.10 -18.40 -5.83
CA PRO A 68 -12.04 -17.53 -5.12
C PRO A 68 -11.45 -16.14 -4.88
N ILE A 69 -12.21 -15.11 -5.25
CA ILE A 69 -11.87 -13.70 -5.02
C ILE A 69 -12.20 -13.36 -3.57
N LYS A 70 -11.17 -13.34 -2.73
CA LYS A 70 -11.28 -13.07 -1.29
C LYS A 70 -10.96 -11.61 -0.99
N SER A 71 -11.32 -11.18 0.21
CA SER A 71 -10.89 -9.88 0.73
C SER A 71 -9.37 -9.88 0.90
N GLY A 72 -8.74 -8.75 0.63
CA GLY A 72 -7.28 -8.60 0.64
C GLY A 72 -6.69 -8.63 -0.77
N THR A 73 -5.39 -8.93 -0.85
CA THR A 73 -4.63 -8.86 -2.10
C THR A 73 -4.95 -10.03 -3.02
N ASN A 74 -5.37 -9.70 -4.25
CA ASN A 74 -5.58 -10.62 -5.35
C ASN A 74 -4.49 -10.37 -6.41
N ASN A 75 -3.85 -11.43 -6.89
CA ASN A 75 -2.81 -11.33 -7.91
C ASN A 75 -3.45 -11.53 -9.29
N LEU A 76 -3.63 -10.44 -10.03
CA LEU A 76 -4.12 -10.51 -11.40
C LEU A 76 -2.96 -10.70 -12.35
N ILE A 77 -3.20 -11.51 -13.38
CA ILE A 77 -2.35 -11.60 -14.56
C ILE A 77 -3.15 -11.07 -15.74
N PHE A 78 -2.45 -10.47 -16.70
CA PHE A 78 -3.07 -10.06 -17.95
C PHE A 78 -2.15 -10.39 -19.12
N ALA A 79 -2.75 -10.61 -20.28
CA ALA A 79 -2.08 -10.75 -21.55
C ALA A 79 -3.01 -10.35 -22.69
N TYR A 80 -2.45 -9.92 -23.82
CA TYR A 80 -3.24 -9.61 -25.01
C TYR A 80 -2.56 -10.09 -26.30
N GLY A 81 -3.39 -10.56 -27.24
CA GLY A 81 -3.00 -10.99 -28.57
C GLY A 81 -3.10 -9.87 -29.61
N LEU A 82 -2.62 -10.13 -30.83
CA LEU A 82 -2.81 -9.24 -31.99
C LEU A 82 -3.94 -9.67 -32.92
N ALA A 83 -4.54 -10.84 -32.65
CA ALA A 83 -5.57 -11.43 -33.46
C ALA A 83 -6.56 -12.16 -32.55
N ASP A 84 -7.82 -12.18 -32.98
CA ASP A 84 -8.87 -12.96 -32.34
C ASP A 84 -8.57 -14.45 -32.39
N PRO A 85 -9.05 -15.24 -31.42
CA PRO A 85 -8.96 -16.69 -31.47
C PRO A 85 -9.61 -17.26 -32.74
N ILE A 86 -8.95 -18.21 -33.38
CA ILE A 86 -9.46 -18.84 -34.60
C ILE A 86 -10.60 -19.81 -34.21
N PRO A 87 -11.82 -19.68 -34.79
CA PRO A 87 -12.97 -20.52 -34.42
C PRO A 87 -12.86 -22.01 -34.81
N SER A 88 -11.80 -22.42 -35.51
CA SER A 88 -11.80 -23.66 -36.30
C SER A 88 -11.38 -24.93 -35.57
N GLU A 89 -11.04 -24.89 -34.28
CA GLU A 89 -10.82 -26.09 -33.49
C GLU A 89 -11.51 -25.95 -32.14
N SER A 90 -11.96 -27.08 -31.60
CA SER A 90 -12.87 -27.27 -30.43
C SER A 90 -12.41 -26.65 -29.10
N ASN A 91 -11.41 -25.79 -29.12
CA ASN A 91 -10.81 -25.13 -27.98
C ASN A 91 -10.29 -23.72 -28.25
N GLY A 92 -10.65 -23.09 -29.39
CA GLY A 92 -10.26 -21.73 -29.78
C GLY A 92 -8.76 -21.46 -29.65
N GLU A 93 -8.00 -21.59 -30.73
CA GLU A 93 -6.55 -21.37 -30.63
C GLU A 93 -6.23 -19.92 -30.27
N ILE A 94 -5.75 -19.72 -29.04
CA ILE A 94 -5.23 -18.44 -28.57
C ILE A 94 -3.74 -18.37 -28.88
N SER A 95 -3.33 -17.29 -29.53
CA SER A 95 -1.94 -17.05 -29.90
C SER A 95 -1.08 -16.71 -28.69
N TYR A 96 0.22 -17.00 -28.77
CA TYR A 96 1.16 -16.61 -27.72
C TYR A 96 1.29 -15.08 -27.66
N HIS A 97 1.17 -14.52 -26.45
CA HIS A 97 1.17 -13.07 -26.21
C HIS A 97 2.57 -12.45 -26.20
N GLU A 98 3.65 -13.24 -26.20
CA GLU A 98 5.04 -12.75 -26.07
C GLU A 98 5.19 -11.80 -24.86
N ASN A 99 5.76 -10.61 -25.07
CA ASN A 99 5.96 -9.59 -24.03
C ASN A 99 4.70 -8.77 -23.71
N ARG A 100 3.56 -9.01 -24.40
CA ARG A 100 2.28 -8.33 -24.15
C ARG A 100 1.54 -8.93 -22.96
N ARG A 101 2.19 -8.92 -21.80
CA ARG A 101 1.70 -9.55 -20.57
C ARG A 101 2.20 -8.80 -19.34
N GLY A 102 1.54 -9.02 -18.22
CA GLY A 102 2.00 -8.54 -16.94
C GLY A 102 1.18 -9.11 -15.79
N SER A 103 1.47 -8.62 -14.60
CA SER A 103 0.76 -9.00 -13.38
C SER A 103 0.65 -7.80 -12.45
N ARG A 104 -0.41 -7.75 -11.65
CA ARG A 104 -0.61 -6.71 -10.64
C ARG A 104 -1.33 -7.28 -9.43
N ALA A 105 -0.82 -6.95 -8.24
CA ALA A 105 -1.49 -7.18 -6.98
C ALA A 105 -2.50 -6.06 -6.71
N LEU A 106 -3.76 -6.39 -6.42
CA LEU A 106 -4.81 -5.41 -6.07
C LEU A 106 -5.93 -6.03 -5.23
N SER A 107 -6.68 -5.19 -4.52
CA SER A 107 -7.86 -5.65 -3.79
C SER A 107 -9.11 -5.52 -4.67
N LEU A 108 -9.65 -6.64 -5.14
CA LEU A 108 -10.85 -6.69 -5.97
C LEU A 108 -12.15 -6.45 -5.18
N ARG A 109 -12.08 -6.44 -3.84
CA ARG A 109 -13.23 -6.22 -2.94
C ARG A 109 -13.15 -4.87 -2.20
N SER A 110 -12.15 -4.05 -2.48
CA SER A 110 -12.10 -2.68 -1.92
C SER A 110 -13.07 -1.81 -2.70
N TYR A 111 -14.14 -1.35 -2.04
CA TYR A 111 -15.19 -0.53 -2.66
C TYR A 111 -14.88 0.97 -2.65
N ALA A 112 -13.81 1.38 -1.95
CA ALA A 112 -13.40 2.77 -1.90
C ALA A 112 -12.20 2.98 -2.84
N ASP A 113 -12.39 3.80 -3.85
CA ASP A 113 -11.27 4.43 -4.55
C ASP A 113 -10.41 5.19 -3.53
N PRO A 114 -9.08 5.24 -3.73
CA PRO A 114 -8.27 6.13 -2.93
C PRO A 114 -8.86 7.56 -3.03
N PRO A 115 -8.83 8.33 -1.94
CA PRO A 115 -9.32 9.70 -1.97
C PRO A 115 -8.62 10.48 -3.10
N THR A 116 -9.31 11.47 -3.68
CA THR A 116 -8.69 12.45 -4.58
C THR A 116 -8.28 13.70 -3.81
N GLU A 117 -7.31 14.48 -4.29
CA GLU A 117 -6.86 15.69 -3.58
C GLU A 117 -7.98 16.71 -3.36
N ASP A 118 -9.03 16.66 -4.19
CA ASP A 118 -10.18 17.54 -4.09
C ASP A 118 -10.85 17.53 -2.71
N ILE A 119 -10.79 16.40 -1.98
CA ILE A 119 -11.38 16.32 -0.64
C ILE A 119 -10.66 17.20 0.39
N PHE A 120 -9.41 17.57 0.11
CA PHE A 120 -8.59 18.44 0.95
C PHE A 120 -8.49 19.86 0.39
N ALA A 121 -9.22 20.16 -0.69
CA ALA A 121 -9.17 21.48 -1.33
C ALA A 121 -9.53 22.60 -0.34
N GLY A 122 -8.64 23.59 -0.22
CA GLY A 122 -8.81 24.74 0.65
C GLY A 122 -8.59 24.46 2.14
N LEU A 123 -8.01 23.31 2.50
CA LEU A 123 -7.45 23.07 3.83
C LEU A 123 -5.99 23.55 3.90
N ASP A 124 -5.58 24.00 5.08
CA ASP A 124 -4.17 24.24 5.36
C ASP A 124 -3.41 22.91 5.44
N TYR A 125 -2.11 22.96 5.15
CA TYR A 125 -1.23 21.80 5.26
C TYR A 125 0.16 22.19 5.74
N PHE A 126 0.91 21.20 6.20
CA PHE A 126 2.35 21.31 6.43
C PHE A 126 3.02 19.98 6.09
N ASP A 127 4.34 20.03 5.88
CA ASP A 127 5.14 18.92 5.39
C ASP A 127 6.26 18.56 6.36
N PHE A 128 6.44 17.26 6.59
CA PHE A 128 7.65 16.65 7.15
C PHE A 128 8.39 15.97 6.00
N CYS A 129 9.13 16.77 5.23
CA CYS A 129 9.90 16.31 4.07
C CYS A 129 11.39 16.59 4.24
N LEU A 130 12.20 15.67 3.70
CA LEU A 130 13.63 15.89 3.54
C LEU A 130 13.86 17.09 2.62
N ASN A 131 15.05 17.67 2.71
CA ASN A 131 15.43 18.80 1.86
C ASN A 131 16.70 18.46 1.08
N ASN A 132 16.53 18.01 -0.17
CA ASN A 132 17.63 17.66 -1.06
C ASN A 132 18.65 16.69 -0.42
N TYR A 133 18.17 15.71 0.34
CA TYR A 133 18.99 14.71 1.00
C TYR A 133 19.76 13.89 -0.04
N VAL A 134 21.09 13.78 0.10
CA VAL A 134 21.91 12.99 -0.82
C VAL A 134 21.82 11.52 -0.41
N VAL A 135 21.12 10.72 -1.20
CA VAL A 135 20.94 9.29 -0.92
C VAL A 135 22.27 8.56 -1.10
N PRO A 136 22.76 7.82 -0.08
CA PRO A 136 23.97 7.03 -0.18
C PRO A 136 23.89 5.96 -1.28
N SER A 137 25.02 5.73 -1.95
CA SER A 137 25.18 4.68 -2.95
C SER A 137 25.46 3.32 -2.28
N THR A 138 24.64 2.94 -1.31
CA THR A 138 24.70 1.65 -0.60
C THR A 138 23.39 0.90 -0.78
N GLU A 139 23.43 -0.43 -0.73
CA GLU A 139 22.27 -1.28 -1.03
C GLU A 139 21.03 -0.94 -0.20
N THR A 140 21.22 -0.64 1.07
CA THR A 140 20.13 -0.33 2.00
C THR A 140 20.52 0.87 2.84
N THR A 141 19.64 1.85 2.93
CA THR A 141 19.82 3.04 3.78
C THR A 141 18.55 3.30 4.57
N HIS A 142 18.67 3.46 5.88
CA HIS A 142 17.60 3.99 6.73
C HIS A 142 18.03 5.36 7.21
N HIS A 143 17.33 6.38 6.74
CA HIS A 143 17.59 7.77 7.11
C HIS A 143 16.47 8.27 8.02
N CYS A 144 16.84 8.90 9.13
CA CYS A 144 15.93 9.38 10.15
C CYS A 144 16.11 10.88 10.35
N LYS A 145 14.98 11.59 10.41
CA LYS A 145 14.95 13.02 10.72
C LYS A 145 13.88 13.35 11.75
N ILE A 146 14.25 14.17 12.72
CA ILE A 146 13.32 14.73 13.69
C ILE A 146 12.67 15.98 13.12
N TYR A 147 11.36 16.06 13.28
CA TYR A 147 10.53 17.21 12.98
C TYR A 147 9.78 17.65 14.23
N LYS A 148 9.47 18.94 14.28
CA LYS A 148 8.62 19.52 15.31
C LYS A 148 7.25 19.84 14.72
N ALA A 149 6.18 19.65 15.51
CA ALA A 149 4.87 20.17 15.16
C ALA A 149 4.94 21.68 14.81
N PRO A 150 4.14 22.18 13.86
CA PRO A 150 4.16 23.59 13.50
C PRO A 150 3.94 24.51 14.71
N SER A 151 4.87 25.43 14.94
CA SER A 151 4.90 26.30 16.13
C SER A 151 3.81 27.36 16.15
N ASN A 152 3.19 27.63 15.00
CA ASN A 152 2.05 28.54 14.85
C ASN A 152 0.73 27.95 15.39
N TYR A 153 0.68 26.65 15.71
CA TYR A 153 -0.48 26.05 16.36
C TYR A 153 -0.41 26.31 17.87
N LEU A 154 -1.12 27.34 18.32
CA LEU A 154 -1.19 27.74 19.74
C LEU A 154 -2.13 26.84 20.57
N VAL A 155 -3.00 26.08 19.91
CA VAL A 155 -3.95 25.12 20.50
C VAL A 155 -3.94 23.84 19.66
N LYS A 156 -4.34 22.70 20.25
CA LYS A 156 -4.46 21.43 19.55
C LYS A 156 -5.22 21.60 18.23
N ARG A 157 -4.70 20.97 17.17
CA ARG A 157 -5.32 20.84 15.86
C ARG A 157 -5.48 19.37 15.50
N HIS A 158 -6.39 19.06 14.58
CA HIS A 158 -6.55 17.73 14.01
C HIS A 158 -6.13 17.76 12.55
N ALA A 159 -5.17 16.91 12.19
CA ALA A 159 -5.04 16.53 10.78
C ALA A 159 -6.21 15.60 10.43
N VAL A 160 -6.78 15.78 9.24
CA VAL A 160 -7.95 15.03 8.73
C VAL A 160 -7.58 14.07 7.60
N GLY A 161 -6.31 14.03 7.25
CA GLY A 161 -5.71 13.10 6.31
C GLY A 161 -4.23 13.39 6.13
N HIS A 162 -3.54 12.49 5.45
CA HIS A 162 -2.15 12.67 5.06
C HIS A 162 -1.91 12.24 3.63
N LYS A 163 -0.82 12.74 3.05
CA LYS A 163 -0.27 12.30 1.78
C LYS A 163 1.23 12.02 1.91
N ILE A 164 1.66 10.85 1.48
CA ILE A 164 3.06 10.50 1.29
C ILE A 164 3.55 11.19 0.03
N ILE A 165 4.62 11.95 0.16
CA ILE A 165 5.29 12.64 -0.93
C ILE A 165 6.51 11.80 -1.27
N VAL A 166 6.46 11.09 -2.39
CA VAL A 166 7.63 10.43 -2.96
C VAL A 166 8.18 11.31 -4.07
N ASP A 167 9.46 11.67 -3.98
CA ASP A 167 10.15 12.37 -5.06
C ASP A 167 10.05 11.52 -6.33
N VAL A 168 9.50 12.12 -7.39
CA VAL A 168 9.29 11.43 -8.68
C VAL A 168 10.61 10.86 -9.20
N ALA A 169 11.73 11.52 -8.92
CA ALA A 169 13.03 11.03 -9.31
C ALA A 169 13.42 9.73 -8.60
N ASN A 170 12.89 9.43 -7.41
CA ASN A 170 13.30 8.33 -6.53
C ASN A 170 12.21 7.30 -6.22
N GLN A 171 11.17 7.21 -7.05
CA GLN A 171 10.15 6.15 -6.95
C GLN A 171 10.73 4.73 -7.05
N ASP A 172 11.92 4.59 -7.64
CA ASP A 172 12.68 3.35 -7.73
C ASP A 172 13.47 3.01 -6.46
N LEU A 173 13.70 3.98 -5.56
CA LEU A 173 14.55 3.83 -4.38
C LEU A 173 13.77 3.85 -3.06
N VAL A 174 12.78 4.74 -2.93
CA VAL A 174 12.00 4.88 -1.69
C VAL A 174 11.13 3.63 -1.52
N HIS A 175 11.49 2.79 -0.56
CA HIS A 175 10.80 1.53 -0.31
C HIS A 175 9.68 1.71 0.71
N HIS A 176 9.99 2.24 1.89
CA HIS A 176 8.97 2.54 2.90
C HIS A 176 9.28 3.81 3.68
N LEU A 177 8.23 4.35 4.29
CA LEU A 177 8.27 5.55 5.11
C LEU A 177 7.50 5.30 6.40
N LEU A 178 8.14 5.61 7.52
CA LEU A 178 7.57 5.46 8.86
C LEU A 178 7.60 6.81 9.58
N MET A 179 6.55 7.13 10.32
CA MET A 179 6.54 8.23 11.28
C MET A 179 6.34 7.69 12.68
N TYR A 180 7.16 8.16 13.61
CA TYR A 180 7.06 7.86 15.02
C TYR A 180 6.78 9.12 15.83
N GLU A 181 5.98 8.98 16.88
CA GLU A 181 5.80 9.97 17.93
C GLU A 181 6.93 9.86 18.95
N CYS A 182 7.56 10.97 19.30
CA CYS A 182 8.50 11.00 20.42
C CYS A 182 7.76 11.06 21.76
N ASP A 183 8.42 10.62 22.83
CA ASP A 183 7.90 10.76 24.19
C ASP A 183 7.49 12.22 24.48
N PRO A 184 6.38 12.48 25.21
CA PRO A 184 5.94 13.84 25.57
C PRO A 184 7.02 14.70 26.25
N THR A 185 8.00 14.07 26.91
CA THR A 185 9.11 14.73 27.60
C THR A 185 10.32 14.97 26.72
N ALA A 186 10.34 14.48 25.47
CA ALA A 186 11.45 14.65 24.54
C ALA A 186 11.74 16.14 24.32
N GLN A 187 13.03 16.51 24.37
CA GLN A 187 13.53 17.85 24.10
C GLN A 187 14.70 17.76 23.14
N PHE A 188 14.63 18.53 22.06
CA PHE A 188 15.69 18.72 21.08
C PHE A 188 16.00 20.21 20.93
N ASP A 189 17.16 20.54 20.38
CA ASP A 189 17.43 21.91 19.92
C ASP A 189 16.66 22.15 18.62
N ASP A 190 15.67 23.05 18.64
CA ASP A 190 14.86 23.38 17.46
C ASP A 190 15.70 23.89 16.27
N ASN A 191 16.90 24.39 16.52
CA ASN A 191 17.80 24.89 15.48
C ASN A 191 18.70 23.81 14.89
N ASP A 192 18.79 22.65 15.54
CA ASP A 192 19.67 21.54 15.17
C ASP A 192 18.97 20.20 15.48
N LEU A 193 17.83 19.98 14.83
CA LEU A 193 17.08 18.74 14.97
C LEU A 193 17.86 17.58 14.34
N PRO A 194 17.96 16.41 15.01
CA PRO A 194 18.70 15.27 14.48
C PRO A 194 18.23 14.86 13.08
N ASP A 195 19.19 14.69 12.17
CA ASP A 195 19.00 14.43 10.73
C ASP A 195 20.19 13.61 10.21
N ASP A 196 20.10 12.28 10.24
CA ASP A 196 21.20 11.39 9.83
C ASP A 196 20.70 9.96 9.58
N LEU A 197 21.61 9.04 9.27
CA LEU A 197 21.36 7.60 9.32
C LEU A 197 20.78 7.23 10.69
N CYS A 198 19.71 6.44 10.68
CA CYS A 198 18.98 6.09 11.90
C CYS A 198 19.88 5.48 12.98
N ASP A 199 20.84 4.64 12.59
CA ASP A 199 21.79 4.01 13.51
C ASP A 199 22.75 5.02 14.15
N ALA A 200 23.12 6.08 13.43
CA ALA A 200 24.05 7.10 13.91
C ALA A 200 23.43 7.99 15.01
N ILE A 201 22.12 8.26 14.90
CA ILE A 201 21.39 9.11 15.84
C ILE A 201 20.52 8.33 16.82
N TYR A 202 20.57 6.99 16.83
CA TYR A 202 19.73 6.13 17.67
C TYR A 202 19.69 6.53 19.15
N GLN A 203 20.84 6.89 19.74
CA GLN A 203 20.90 7.32 21.14
C GLN A 203 20.21 8.68 21.38
N GLN A 204 20.29 9.58 20.40
CA GLN A 204 19.67 10.90 20.47
C GLN A 204 18.16 10.79 20.28
N THR A 205 17.70 9.85 19.43
CA THR A 205 16.29 9.67 19.05
C THR A 205 15.62 8.51 19.78
N ALA A 206 16.23 7.96 20.82
CA ALA A 206 15.70 6.81 21.57
C ALA A 206 14.29 7.07 22.14
N SER A 207 13.95 8.32 22.43
CA SER A 207 12.61 8.74 22.89
C SER A 207 11.52 8.57 21.83
N CYS A 208 11.85 8.33 20.57
CA CYS A 208 10.92 8.18 19.45
C CYS A 208 10.84 6.74 18.93
N ALA A 209 11.60 5.79 19.48
CA ALA A 209 11.83 4.49 18.86
C ALA A 209 10.63 3.52 18.87
N TYR A 210 9.56 3.80 19.63
CA TYR A 210 8.53 2.79 19.94
C TYR A 210 7.10 3.17 19.57
N ASN A 211 6.78 4.45 19.36
CA ASN A 211 5.41 4.89 19.11
C ASN A 211 5.20 5.15 17.61
N GLY A 212 5.11 4.07 16.82
CA GLY A 212 4.80 4.17 15.39
C GLY A 212 3.39 4.73 15.16
N ALA A 213 3.28 5.79 14.38
CA ALA A 213 2.03 6.43 14.02
C ALA A 213 1.65 6.16 12.56
N ILE A 214 2.47 6.59 11.60
CA ILE A 214 2.16 6.43 10.17
C ILE A 214 3.11 5.44 9.52
N VAL A 215 2.57 4.59 8.66
CA VAL A 215 3.32 3.60 7.90
C VAL A 215 2.86 3.66 6.45
N TRP A 216 3.83 3.72 5.54
CA TRP A 216 3.64 3.55 4.11
C TRP A 216 4.75 2.67 3.55
N ASP A 217 4.41 1.83 2.57
CA ASP A 217 5.34 0.97 1.85
C ASP A 217 4.89 0.87 0.39
N VAL A 218 5.78 0.41 -0.50
CA VAL A 218 5.48 0.27 -1.92
C VAL A 218 4.18 -0.52 -2.16
N GLY A 219 3.29 0.07 -2.97
CA GLY A 219 1.98 -0.50 -3.27
C GLY A 219 0.86 -0.09 -2.29
N GLY A 220 1.19 0.60 -1.20
CA GLY A 220 0.22 1.31 -0.37
C GLY A 220 -0.37 2.53 -1.10
N ASN A 221 -1.52 3.01 -0.62
CA ASN A 221 -2.07 4.27 -1.10
C ASN A 221 -1.26 5.43 -0.51
N ASP A 222 -0.75 6.30 -1.37
CA ASP A 222 0.00 7.49 -0.94
C ASP A 222 -0.87 8.51 -0.24
N MET A 223 -2.20 8.39 -0.28
CA MET A 223 -3.10 9.35 0.35
C MET A 223 -4.21 8.66 1.14
N VAL A 224 -4.44 9.16 2.35
CA VAL A 224 -5.42 8.61 3.29
C VAL A 224 -6.25 9.74 3.87
N ALA A 225 -7.57 9.62 3.74
CA ALA A 225 -8.54 10.43 4.47
C ALA A 225 -8.84 9.77 5.81
N PHE A 226 -8.80 10.53 6.90
CA PHE A 226 -9.18 10.01 8.21
C PHE A 226 -10.71 10.06 8.37
N PRO A 227 -11.29 9.13 9.16
CA PRO A 227 -12.75 9.07 9.41
C PRO A 227 -13.34 10.39 9.89
N GLU A 228 -14.56 10.73 9.48
CA GLU A 228 -15.18 12.03 9.77
C GLU A 228 -15.25 12.36 11.27
N GLU A 229 -15.31 11.34 12.13
CA GLU A 229 -15.44 11.44 13.56
C GLU A 229 -14.10 11.62 14.29
N ALA A 230 -12.97 11.32 13.65
CA ALA A 230 -11.65 11.29 14.28
C ALA A 230 -10.59 12.04 13.47
N GLY A 231 -9.69 12.76 14.15
CA GLY A 231 -8.56 13.43 13.51
C GLY A 231 -7.28 13.22 14.28
N TYR A 232 -6.14 13.21 13.59
CA TYR A 232 -4.84 12.98 14.21
C TYR A 232 -4.42 14.23 15.00
N PRO A 233 -4.32 14.14 16.34
CA PRO A 233 -4.10 15.30 17.19
C PRO A 233 -2.65 15.78 17.11
N MET A 234 -2.45 17.09 17.02
CA MET A 234 -1.10 17.67 17.00
C MET A 234 -1.06 19.16 17.33
N GLY A 235 0.12 19.64 17.73
CA GLY A 235 0.40 21.05 17.99
C GLY A 235 -0.28 21.60 19.25
N GLY A 236 0.03 22.85 19.58
CA GLY A 236 -0.54 23.55 20.74
C GLY A 236 -0.29 22.85 22.06
N ASP A 237 -1.37 22.55 22.78
CA ASP A 237 -1.40 21.86 24.07
C ASP A 237 -1.37 20.33 23.96
N PHE A 238 -1.28 19.76 22.75
CA PHE A 238 -1.08 18.33 22.58
C PHE A 238 0.31 17.90 23.14
N PRO A 239 0.41 16.79 23.91
CA PRO A 239 1.64 16.43 24.60
C PRO A 239 2.81 16.08 23.66
N ILE A 240 2.54 15.51 22.50
CA ILE A 240 3.58 15.11 21.54
C ILE A 240 4.01 16.31 20.71
N LYS A 241 5.29 16.66 20.81
CA LYS A 241 5.88 17.85 20.15
C LYS A 241 6.76 17.50 18.96
N TYR A 242 7.42 16.35 19.03
CA TYR A 242 8.41 15.92 18.06
C TYR A 242 8.01 14.59 17.43
N TYR A 243 8.37 14.44 16.17
CA TYR A 243 8.09 13.27 15.36
C TYR A 243 9.36 12.87 14.63
N MET A 244 9.64 11.56 14.57
CA MET A 244 10.74 11.03 13.76
C MET A 244 10.17 10.47 12.47
N VAL A 245 10.61 10.97 11.33
CA VAL A 245 10.33 10.34 10.03
C VAL A 245 11.54 9.50 9.64
N GLN A 246 11.30 8.23 9.37
CA GLN A 246 12.27 7.30 8.82
C GLN A 246 11.91 7.00 7.36
N ILE A 247 12.89 7.13 6.46
CA ILE A 247 12.76 6.70 5.06
C ILE A 247 13.77 5.58 4.83
N HIS A 248 13.28 4.45 4.34
CA HIS A 248 14.10 3.33 3.89
C HIS A 248 14.26 3.38 2.38
N TYR A 249 15.52 3.45 1.94
CA TYR A 249 15.91 3.36 0.54
C TYR A 249 16.45 1.96 0.24
N ASN A 250 15.87 1.32 -0.77
CA ASN A 250 16.38 0.11 -1.37
C ASN A 250 17.09 0.46 -2.68
N ASN A 251 18.43 0.46 -2.68
CA ASN A 251 19.27 0.85 -3.81
C ASN A 251 20.17 -0.31 -4.26
N PRO A 252 19.60 -1.41 -4.78
CA PRO A 252 20.35 -2.63 -5.13
C PRO A 252 21.44 -2.40 -6.18
N ASN A 253 21.26 -1.39 -7.03
CA ASN A 253 22.23 -1.01 -8.07
C ASN A 253 23.28 0.00 -7.58
N GLN A 254 23.22 0.41 -6.31
CA GLN A 254 24.16 1.37 -5.70
C GLN A 254 24.31 2.66 -6.52
N LEU A 255 23.18 3.18 -7.02
CA LEU A 255 23.13 4.41 -7.78
C LEU A 255 23.64 5.58 -6.93
N SER A 256 24.39 6.49 -7.54
CA SER A 256 24.96 7.68 -6.91
C SER A 256 24.34 8.97 -7.47
N ASN A 257 24.63 10.10 -6.83
CA ASN A 257 24.15 11.44 -7.23
C ASN A 257 22.62 11.54 -7.28
N ARG A 258 21.94 10.87 -6.34
CA ARG A 258 20.50 10.95 -6.17
C ARG A 258 20.22 11.85 -4.97
N THR A 259 19.38 12.86 -5.18
CA THR A 259 18.88 13.73 -4.12
C THR A 259 17.41 13.42 -3.90
N ASP A 260 16.95 13.43 -2.65
CA ASP A 260 15.59 13.12 -2.28
C ASP A 260 14.98 14.22 -1.40
N SER A 261 13.71 14.52 -1.64
CA SER A 261 12.89 15.42 -0.81
C SER A 261 11.56 14.78 -0.44
N SER A 262 11.55 13.45 -0.29
CA SER A 262 10.37 12.68 0.09
C SER A 262 10.00 12.91 1.55
N GLY A 263 8.75 12.58 1.90
CA GLY A 263 8.22 12.82 3.24
C GLY A 263 6.70 12.60 3.37
N ILE A 264 6.11 13.29 4.35
CA ILE A 264 4.66 13.24 4.63
C ILE A 264 4.11 14.66 4.66
N ARG A 265 2.95 14.86 4.02
CA ARG A 265 2.08 16.03 4.16
C ARG A 265 0.89 15.69 5.03
N PHE A 266 0.52 16.61 5.91
CA PHE A 266 -0.71 16.54 6.69
C PHE A 266 -1.68 17.63 6.28
N TYR A 267 -2.95 17.28 6.12
CA TYR A 267 -4.03 18.24 5.85
C TYR A 267 -4.77 18.55 7.14
N ILE A 268 -4.91 19.83 7.47
CA ILE A 268 -5.44 20.29 8.76
C ILE A 268 -6.92 20.63 8.65
N GLY A 269 -7.71 20.00 9.51
CA GLY A 269 -9.13 20.29 9.63
C GLY A 269 -9.37 21.71 10.15
N LYS A 270 -10.44 22.34 9.68
CA LYS A 270 -10.86 23.67 10.14
C LYS A 270 -11.27 23.66 11.61
N GLU A 271 -11.89 22.56 12.04
CA GLU A 271 -12.39 22.34 13.40
C GLU A 271 -11.85 21.01 13.96
N LEU A 272 -11.87 20.89 15.28
CA LEU A 272 -11.58 19.62 15.94
C LEU A 272 -12.71 18.62 15.67
N ARG A 273 -12.32 17.38 15.35
CA ARG A 273 -13.25 16.25 15.27
C ARG A 273 -13.56 15.72 16.68
N GLN A 274 -14.61 14.91 16.78
CA GLN A 274 -15.11 14.40 18.06
C GLN A 274 -14.05 13.58 18.82
N TYR A 275 -13.23 12.82 18.10
CA TYR A 275 -12.25 11.92 18.67
C TYR A 275 -10.83 12.23 18.17
N ASP A 276 -9.85 11.90 19.02
CA ASP A 276 -8.44 11.88 18.66
C ASP A 276 -8.15 10.52 17.99
N LEU A 277 -7.57 10.56 16.80
CA LEU A 277 -7.10 9.37 16.10
C LEU A 277 -5.79 8.90 16.75
N GLY A 278 -5.70 7.61 17.04
CA GLY A 278 -4.49 6.95 17.51
C GLY A 278 -4.16 5.72 16.66
N TYR A 279 -2.93 5.26 16.77
CA TYR A 279 -2.44 4.08 16.05
C TYR A 279 -2.12 2.95 17.02
N LEU A 280 -2.48 1.73 16.63
CA LEU A 280 -2.20 0.51 17.38
C LEU A 280 -1.42 -0.46 16.50
N THR A 281 -0.16 -0.68 16.85
CA THR A 281 0.68 -1.68 16.18
C THR A 281 0.52 -3.03 16.86
N LEU A 282 0.12 -4.04 16.09
CA LEU A 282 -0.01 -5.43 16.53
C LEU A 282 0.94 -6.31 15.73
N GLY A 283 1.66 -7.21 16.40
CA GLY A 283 2.54 -8.15 15.70
C GLY A 283 3.60 -8.77 16.60
N THR A 284 4.58 -9.42 15.97
CA THR A 284 5.77 -9.96 16.63
C THR A 284 6.90 -8.93 16.55
N ILE A 285 7.68 -8.81 17.62
CA ILE A 285 8.90 -8.00 17.63
C ILE A 285 9.94 -8.65 16.70
N SER A 286 10.47 -7.89 15.74
CA SER A 286 11.43 -8.36 14.74
C SER A 286 12.86 -8.48 15.30
N THR A 287 13.08 -9.41 16.24
CA THR A 287 14.44 -9.77 16.69
C THR A 287 14.75 -11.22 16.34
N PRO A 288 16.02 -11.58 16.08
CA PRO A 288 16.42 -12.97 15.82
C PRO A 288 16.03 -13.94 16.95
N ARG A 289 15.79 -13.44 18.16
CA ARG A 289 15.29 -14.24 19.31
C ARG A 289 13.78 -14.44 19.30
N ALA A 290 13.02 -13.52 18.72
CA ALA A 290 11.56 -13.53 18.72
C ALA A 290 10.96 -14.06 17.40
N LEU A 291 11.71 -13.99 16.30
CA LEU A 291 11.26 -14.38 14.97
C LEU A 291 12.33 -15.20 14.24
N ALA A 292 12.03 -16.46 13.93
CA ALA A 292 12.88 -17.32 13.11
C ALA A 292 12.01 -18.25 12.26
N ILE A 293 12.23 -18.25 10.94
CA ILE A 293 11.54 -19.12 9.99
C ILE A 293 12.53 -20.20 9.54
N PRO A 294 12.25 -21.49 9.77
CA PRO A 294 13.14 -22.56 9.33
C PRO A 294 13.26 -22.60 7.79
N PRO A 295 14.45 -22.87 7.24
CA PRO A 295 14.61 -22.99 5.79
C PRO A 295 13.83 -24.19 5.24
N LYS A 296 13.34 -24.08 3.99
CA LYS A 296 12.65 -25.14 3.23
C LYS A 296 11.29 -25.60 3.79
N VAL A 297 10.66 -24.83 4.65
CA VAL A 297 9.27 -25.06 5.04
C VAL A 297 8.32 -24.45 4.01
N GLU A 298 7.32 -25.21 3.57
CA GLU A 298 6.32 -24.73 2.61
C GLU A 298 5.40 -23.67 3.23
N ARG A 299 5.07 -23.84 4.52
CA ARG A 299 4.26 -22.90 5.29
C ARG A 299 4.71 -22.91 6.74
N PHE A 300 4.92 -21.72 7.30
CA PHE A 300 5.21 -21.51 8.72
C PHE A 300 4.32 -20.38 9.23
N ILE A 301 3.59 -20.63 10.32
CA ILE A 301 2.64 -19.68 10.89
C ILE A 301 3.26 -19.07 12.14
N ILE A 302 3.21 -17.74 12.23
CA ILE A 302 3.67 -16.98 13.38
C ILE A 302 2.46 -16.24 13.96
N ASP A 303 2.09 -16.62 15.17
CA ASP A 303 0.96 -16.00 15.87
C ASP A 303 1.45 -14.99 16.90
N SER A 304 0.76 -13.85 16.97
CA SER A 304 1.00 -12.80 17.97
C SER A 304 -0.30 -12.45 18.66
N TYR A 305 -0.22 -12.13 19.95
CA TYR A 305 -1.41 -11.93 20.77
C TYR A 305 -1.31 -10.65 21.58
N CYS A 306 -2.35 -9.83 21.54
CA CYS A 306 -2.59 -8.78 22.52
C CYS A 306 -3.43 -9.37 23.66
N SER A 307 -2.86 -9.49 24.86
CA SER A 307 -3.55 -10.14 25.98
C SER A 307 -4.71 -9.29 26.49
N ALA A 308 -5.74 -9.96 27.04
CA ALA A 308 -6.84 -9.27 27.71
C ALA A 308 -6.34 -8.30 28.79
N THR A 309 -5.32 -8.70 29.57
CA THR A 309 -4.67 -7.83 30.56
C THR A 309 -4.10 -6.55 29.94
N ALA A 310 -3.40 -6.65 28.81
CA ALA A 310 -2.87 -5.47 28.11
C ALA A 310 -4.01 -4.54 27.66
N THR A 311 -5.10 -5.09 27.12
CA THR A 311 -6.26 -4.29 26.71
C THR A 311 -6.98 -3.65 27.91
N MET A 312 -7.12 -4.34 29.03
CA MET A 312 -7.77 -3.80 30.23
C MET A 312 -6.98 -2.65 30.87
N VAL A 313 -5.64 -2.72 30.81
CA VAL A 313 -4.77 -1.70 31.39
C VAL A 313 -4.66 -0.47 30.49
N ASN A 314 -4.59 -0.68 29.16
CA ASN A 314 -4.22 0.39 28.23
C ASN A 314 -5.38 0.95 27.39
N MET A 315 -6.52 0.26 27.29
CA MET A 315 -7.67 0.75 26.51
C MET A 315 -8.84 1.10 27.42
N THR A 316 -9.24 2.38 27.41
CA THR A 316 -10.48 2.84 28.03
C THR A 316 -11.40 3.39 26.94
N ARG A 317 -12.48 2.65 26.62
CA ARG A 317 -13.51 3.04 25.63
C ARG A 317 -12.95 3.53 24.27
N CYS A 318 -12.06 2.76 23.67
CA CYS A 318 -11.64 2.99 22.28
C CYS A 318 -12.73 2.52 21.31
N LEU A 319 -13.07 3.33 20.31
CA LEU A 319 -13.86 2.89 19.16
C LEU A 319 -12.87 2.36 18.11
N CYS A 320 -12.82 1.05 17.89
CA CYS A 320 -12.04 0.49 16.77
C CYS A 320 -12.81 0.73 15.48
N LEU A 321 -12.24 1.55 14.60
CA LEU A 321 -12.70 1.69 13.22
C LEU A 321 -11.93 0.63 12.40
N ILE A 322 -12.65 -0.35 11.84
CA ILE A 322 -12.10 -1.39 10.95
C ILE A 322 -12.45 -1.02 9.51
#